data_AF-A0A6M1UH32-F1
#
_entry.id   AF-A0A6M1UH32-F1
#
_cell.length_a   1.000
_cell.length_b   1.000
_cell.length_c   1.000
_cell.angle_alpha   90.00
_cell.angle_beta   90.00
_cell.angle_gamma   90.00
#
_symmetry.space_group_name_H-M   'P 1'
#
loop_
_entity.id
_entity.type
_entity.pdbx_description
1 polymer ?
#
loop_
_entity_poly.entity_id
_entity_poly.type
_entity_poly.pdbx_seq_one_letter_code
_entity_poly.pdbx_strand_id
1 'polypeptide(L)'
;MKLSRLHTMLGGIAIMIAGIGMFLDALGIISFNIFSLWPLILVYFGLKNWSNGKRLSGGILTGLGTLFLLQIWFDMDFENVFGMLISLVLIYVGFRLLRSRGPRFPFPPPNQDPERPVTGEAVDPAFARHYAKWAHIDPFERWKLGMNAPWHHGHRFSCKNSRSALIGDFHLTSGRFELTRMFIWHGIGNVVIDLSRAVIQEEEAAIIIKGWVGDITVYVPVDLPVAVEAEVNVGDLAVFGHHQGGLNRHVSLRSDSFDEAAKKVTLNISLLLGDIDVKYI
;
A
#
# COMPACT_ATOMS: atom_id res chain seq x y z
N MET A 1 19.86 21.83 31.56
CA MET A 1 19.31 22.09 32.92
C MET A 1 19.41 20.79 33.71
N LYS A 2 19.92 20.80 34.95
CA LYS A 2 20.10 19.58 35.75
C LYS A 2 18.74 18.87 35.91
N LEU A 3 18.67 17.60 35.50
CA LEU A 3 17.47 16.75 35.52
C LEU A 3 16.73 16.78 36.88
N SER A 4 17.47 17.01 37.97
CA SER A 4 16.95 17.12 39.33
C SER A 4 15.95 18.26 39.55
N ARG A 5 16.13 19.43 38.91
CA ARG A 5 15.19 20.56 39.09
C ARG A 5 13.83 20.28 38.45
N LEU A 6 13.82 19.51 37.36
CA LEU A 6 12.63 19.23 36.57
C LEU A 6 11.68 18.29 37.35
N HIS A 7 12.21 17.28 38.03
CA HIS A 7 11.41 16.39 38.89
C HIS A 7 10.75 17.12 40.06
N THR A 8 11.48 18.04 40.71
CA THR A 8 10.94 18.83 41.82
C THR A 8 9.85 19.80 41.36
N MET A 9 10.02 20.43 40.18
CA MET A 9 9.00 21.29 39.59
C MET A 9 7.75 20.50 39.18
N LEU A 10 7.90 19.31 38.59
CA LEU A 10 6.78 18.45 38.20
C LEU A 10 5.99 17.94 39.40
N GLY A 11 6.67 17.57 40.49
CA GLY A 11 6.00 17.19 41.74
C GLY A 11 5.18 18.35 42.33
N GLY A 12 5.74 19.57 42.32
CA GLY A 12 5.03 20.77 42.76
C GLY A 12 3.80 21.10 41.89
N ILE A 13 3.92 20.97 40.57
CA ILE A 13 2.80 21.19 39.64
C ILE A 13 1.69 20.14 39.86
N ALA A 14 2.04 18.87 40.06
CA ALA A 14 1.05 17.82 40.33
C ALA A 14 0.28 18.07 41.63
N ILE A 15 0.97 18.49 42.70
CA ILE A 15 0.33 18.85 43.97
C ILE A 15 -0.58 20.07 43.81
N MET A 16 -0.13 21.08 43.06
CA MET A 16 -0.93 22.28 42.79
C MET A 16 -2.23 21.94 42.02
N ILE A 17 -2.14 21.12 40.98
CA ILE A 17 -3.30 20.68 40.19
C ILE A 17 -4.26 19.85 41.04
N ALA A 18 -3.74 18.95 41.89
CA ALA A 18 -4.56 18.17 42.82
C ALA A 18 -5.30 19.06 43.83
N GLY A 19 -4.63 20.08 44.37
CA GLY A 19 -5.22 21.03 45.31
C GLY A 19 -6.30 21.91 44.67
N ILE A 20 -6.06 22.40 43.45
CA ILE A 20 -7.05 23.17 42.69
C ILE A 20 -8.26 22.29 42.36
N GLY A 21 -8.04 21.04 41.95
CA GLY A 21 -9.12 20.08 41.67
C GLY A 21 -10.03 19.83 42.87
N MET A 22 -9.44 19.56 44.04
CA MET A 22 -10.20 19.38 45.29
C MET A 22 -10.95 20.64 45.72
N PHE A 23 -10.35 21.82 45.50
CA PHE A 23 -11.00 23.09 45.84
C PHE A 23 -12.22 23.36 44.96
N LEU A 24 -12.13 23.08 43.65
CA LEU A 24 -13.23 23.24 42.71
C LEU A 24 -14.38 22.24 42.98
N ASP A 25 -14.05 21.05 43.48
CA ASP A 25 -15.03 20.05 43.93
C ASP A 25 -15.74 20.45 45.22
N ALA A 26 -15.01 21.04 46.18
CA ALA A 26 -15.61 21.63 47.37
C ALA A 26 -16.57 22.79 47.06
N LEU A 27 -16.36 23.49 45.93
CA LEU A 27 -17.27 24.54 45.44
C LEU A 27 -18.47 23.98 44.65
N GLY A 28 -18.54 22.66 44.42
CA GLY A 28 -19.58 22.03 43.62
C GLY A 28 -19.56 22.41 42.14
N ILE A 29 -18.44 22.94 41.64
CA ILE A 29 -18.30 23.37 40.24
C ILE A 29 -17.95 22.17 39.37
N ILE A 30 -17.11 21.25 39.86
CA ILE A 30 -16.61 20.06 39.13
C ILE A 30 -16.56 18.87 40.08
N SER A 31 -16.99 17.67 39.68
CA SER A 31 -16.78 16.46 40.47
C SER A 31 -15.34 15.95 40.32
N PHE A 32 -14.47 16.15 41.32
CA PHE A 32 -13.06 15.77 41.26
C PHE A 32 -12.72 14.63 42.23
N ASN A 33 -12.05 13.60 41.72
CA ASN A 33 -11.54 12.50 42.52
C ASN A 33 -10.02 12.40 42.37
N ILE A 34 -9.29 12.08 43.45
CA ILE A 34 -7.84 11.84 43.43
C ILE A 34 -7.45 10.80 42.38
N PHE A 35 -8.28 9.77 42.22
CA PHE A 35 -8.03 8.72 41.24
C PHE A 35 -8.04 9.23 39.80
N SER A 36 -8.69 10.37 39.51
CA SER A 36 -8.71 11.03 38.20
C SER A 36 -7.36 11.64 37.79
N LEU A 37 -6.37 11.67 38.69
CA LEU A 37 -5.02 12.17 38.40
C LEU A 37 -4.13 11.16 37.65
N TRP A 38 -4.58 9.93 37.41
CA TRP A 38 -3.80 8.92 36.69
C TRP A 38 -3.28 9.35 35.29
N PRO A 39 -3.95 10.21 34.50
CA PRO A 39 -3.43 10.66 33.21
C PRO A 39 -2.18 11.55 33.34
N LEU A 40 -2.02 12.27 34.46
CA LEU A 40 -0.78 13.03 34.73
C LEU A 40 0.42 12.10 34.89
N ILE A 41 0.20 10.92 35.46
CA ILE A 41 1.25 9.89 35.58
C ILE A 41 1.66 9.41 34.19
N LEU A 42 0.71 9.19 33.28
CA LEU A 42 0.99 8.82 31.89
C LEU A 42 1.77 9.92 31.14
N VAL A 43 1.37 11.18 31.27
CA VAL A 43 2.09 12.32 30.67
C VAL A 43 3.51 12.38 31.21
N TYR A 44 3.70 12.21 32.53
CA TYR A 44 5.03 12.21 33.15
C TYR A 44 5.92 11.08 32.63
N PHE A 45 5.42 9.83 32.59
CA PHE A 45 6.18 8.70 32.06
C PHE A 45 6.42 8.82 30.56
N GLY A 46 5.47 9.40 29.81
CA GLY A 46 5.59 9.70 28.39
C GLY A 46 6.72 10.70 28.11
N LEU A 47 6.72 11.84 28.80
CA LEU A 47 7.79 12.85 28.71
C LEU A 47 9.14 12.29 29.16
N LYS A 48 9.17 11.48 30.22
CA LYS A 48 10.37 10.78 30.68
C LYS A 48 10.91 9.84 29.60
N ASN A 49 10.07 8.98 28.99
CA ASN A 49 10.48 8.10 27.91
C ASN A 49 10.92 8.85 26.64
N TRP A 50 10.29 9.99 26.35
CA TRP A 50 10.68 10.87 25.26
C TRP A 50 12.09 11.41 25.47
N SER A 51 12.41 11.89 26.70
CA SER A 51 13.75 12.37 27.05
C SER A 51 14.82 11.27 27.04
N ASN A 52 14.42 10.00 27.20
CA ASN A 52 15.31 8.83 27.16
C ASN A 52 15.54 8.29 25.73
N GLY A 53 15.15 9.03 24.68
CA GLY A 53 15.35 8.65 23.28
C GLY A 53 14.28 7.73 22.69
N LYS A 54 13.35 7.20 23.48
CA LYS A 54 12.24 6.35 23.01
C LYS A 54 11.06 7.21 22.51
N ARG A 55 11.30 8.01 21.47
CA ARG A 55 10.36 9.03 20.94
C ARG A 55 8.98 8.48 20.59
N LEU A 56 8.90 7.29 20.00
CA LEU A 56 7.61 6.68 19.63
C LEU A 56 6.77 6.36 20.88
N SER A 57 7.32 5.58 21.82
CA SER A 57 6.61 5.21 23.05
C SER A 57 6.30 6.42 23.95
N GLY A 58 7.23 7.38 24.02
CA GLY A 58 7.04 8.61 24.78
C GLY A 58 5.94 9.48 24.17
N GLY A 59 5.89 9.58 22.83
CA GLY A 59 4.87 10.34 22.12
C GLY A 59 3.49 9.75 22.29
N ILE A 60 3.36 8.43 22.18
CA ILE A 60 2.09 7.73 22.37
C ILE A 60 1.58 7.91 23.80
N LEU A 61 2.42 7.69 24.82
CA LEU A 61 2.01 7.86 26.23
C LEU A 61 1.65 9.31 26.56
N THR A 62 2.43 10.28 26.07
CA THR A 62 2.17 11.71 26.31
C THR A 62 0.88 12.14 25.62
N GLY A 63 0.66 11.70 24.38
CA GLY A 63 -0.56 11.98 23.62
C GLY A 63 -1.80 11.40 24.32
N LEU A 64 -1.77 10.11 24.68
CA LEU A 64 -2.87 9.46 25.40
C LEU A 64 -3.15 10.15 26.74
N GLY A 65 -2.13 10.39 27.56
CA GLY A 65 -2.30 11.07 28.84
C GLY A 65 -2.87 12.48 28.70
N THR A 66 -2.46 13.23 27.67
CA THR A 66 -2.99 14.58 27.40
C THR A 66 -4.45 14.52 26.93
N LEU A 67 -4.82 13.54 26.10
CA LEU A 67 -6.20 13.33 25.66
C LEU A 67 -7.13 12.99 26.84
N PHE A 68 -6.69 12.11 27.75
CA PHE A 68 -7.45 11.79 28.96
C PHE A 68 -7.57 12.98 29.92
N LEU A 69 -6.57 13.87 29.99
CA LEU A 69 -6.71 15.12 30.75
C LEU A 69 -7.75 16.07 30.12
N LEU A 70 -7.72 16.22 28.80
CA LEU A 70 -8.73 17.00 28.08
C LEU A 70 -10.14 16.43 28.29
N GLN A 71 -10.28 15.11 28.31
CA GLN A 71 -11.55 14.45 28.61
C GLN A 71 -12.09 14.84 29.99
N ILE A 72 -11.27 14.78 31.04
CA ILE A 72 -11.69 15.09 32.43
C ILE A 72 -12.06 16.57 32.59
N TRP A 73 -11.33 17.48 31.93
CA TRP A 73 -11.52 18.92 32.12
C TRP A 73 -12.64 19.53 31.26
N PHE A 74 -12.98 18.91 30.13
CA PHE A 74 -13.98 19.41 29.20
C PHE A 74 -15.26 18.56 29.16
N ASP A 75 -15.37 17.53 30.00
CA ASP A 75 -16.50 16.60 30.08
C ASP A 75 -16.90 16.03 28.69
N MET A 76 -15.90 15.85 27.82
CA MET A 76 -16.12 15.39 26.45
C MET A 76 -16.16 13.86 26.43
N ASP A 77 -17.30 13.30 26.05
CA ASP A 77 -17.44 11.86 25.86
C ASP A 77 -16.47 11.32 24.80
N PHE A 78 -15.83 10.20 25.13
CA PHE A 78 -14.86 9.51 24.26
C PHE A 78 -15.47 9.15 22.89
N GLU A 79 -16.77 8.84 22.86
CA GLU A 79 -17.52 8.50 21.65
C GLU A 79 -17.54 9.66 20.64
N ASN A 80 -17.71 10.89 21.12
CA ASN A 80 -17.73 12.09 20.28
C ASN A 80 -16.32 12.46 19.77
N VAL A 81 -15.30 12.33 20.61
CA VAL A 81 -13.91 12.61 20.22
C VAL A 81 -13.39 11.56 19.22
N PHE A 82 -13.71 10.29 19.44
CA PHE A 82 -13.36 9.22 18.51
C PHE A 82 -14.11 9.37 17.18
N GLY A 83 -15.40 9.73 17.22
CA GLY A 83 -16.17 10.08 16.03
C GLY A 83 -15.58 11.26 15.25
N MET A 84 -15.13 12.32 15.94
CA MET A 84 -14.43 13.44 15.31
C MET A 84 -13.09 13.03 14.70
N LEU A 85 -12.31 12.20 15.39
CA LEU A 85 -11.04 11.68 14.87
C LEU A 85 -11.26 10.81 13.63
N ILE A 86 -12.22 9.88 13.66
CA ILE A 86 -12.60 9.06 12.50
C ILE A 86 -13.04 9.97 11.36
N SER A 87 -13.86 10.99 11.63
CA SER A 87 -14.33 11.93 10.62
C SER A 87 -13.18 12.72 9.99
N LEU A 88 -12.24 13.23 10.79
CA LEU A 88 -11.05 13.93 10.31
C LEU A 88 -10.13 13.00 9.50
N VAL A 89 -9.98 11.74 9.94
CA VAL A 89 -9.21 10.71 9.20
C VAL A 89 -9.89 10.39 7.88
N LEU A 90 -11.21 10.20 7.84
CA LEU A 90 -11.98 9.95 6.62
C LEU A 90 -11.89 11.13 5.66
N ILE A 91 -12.04 12.36 6.15
CA ILE A 91 -11.89 13.59 5.35
C ILE A 91 -10.46 13.69 4.81
N TYR A 92 -9.45 13.44 5.64
CA TYR A 92 -8.05 13.46 5.22
C TYR A 92 -7.76 12.38 4.17
N VAL A 93 -8.24 11.15 4.37
CA VAL A 93 -8.09 10.04 3.42
C VAL A 93 -8.81 10.35 2.12
N GLY A 94 -10.04 10.87 2.18
CA GLY A 94 -10.81 11.29 1.00
C GLY A 94 -10.14 12.42 0.23
N PHE A 95 -9.64 13.45 0.92
CA PHE A 95 -8.87 14.54 0.31
C PHE A 95 -7.54 14.05 -0.27
N ARG A 96 -6.85 13.17 0.45
CA ARG A 96 -5.59 12.54 0.00
C ARG A 96 -5.83 11.68 -1.23
N LEU A 97 -6.94 10.95 -1.31
CA LEU A 97 -7.36 10.22 -2.51
C LEU A 97 -7.58 11.16 -3.69
N LEU A 98 -8.32 12.27 -3.49
CA LEU A 98 -8.57 13.25 -4.54
C LEU A 98 -7.27 13.90 -5.07
N ARG A 99 -6.28 14.09 -4.18
CA ARG A 99 -5.00 14.70 -4.53
C ARG A 99 -3.94 13.68 -4.97
N SER A 100 -4.17 12.39 -4.71
CA SER A 100 -3.36 11.30 -5.24
C SER A 100 -3.72 11.15 -6.71
N ARG A 101 -3.08 11.96 -7.56
CA ARG A 101 -2.82 11.53 -8.93
C ARG A 101 -2.17 10.15 -8.76
N GLY A 102 -2.89 9.09 -9.18
CA GLY A 102 -2.38 7.72 -9.13
C GLY A 102 -0.93 7.71 -9.61
N PRO A 103 -0.07 6.84 -9.06
CA PRO A 103 1.37 6.90 -9.26
C PRO A 103 1.68 7.21 -10.72
N ARG A 104 2.19 8.42 -10.97
CA ARG A 104 2.76 8.77 -12.27
C ARG A 104 4.05 7.97 -12.34
N PHE A 105 3.95 6.77 -12.87
CA PHE A 105 5.11 6.07 -13.39
C PHE A 105 5.78 7.05 -14.35
N PRO A 106 7.05 7.42 -14.13
CA PRO A 106 7.81 8.14 -15.14
C PRO A 106 7.87 7.24 -16.35
N PHE A 107 7.05 7.51 -17.36
CA PHE A 107 7.22 6.89 -18.66
C PHE A 107 8.51 7.49 -19.23
N PRO A 108 9.56 6.69 -19.50
CA PRO A 108 10.66 7.20 -20.30
C PRO A 108 10.09 7.72 -21.63
N PRO A 109 10.54 8.89 -22.12
CA PRO A 109 10.01 9.48 -23.34
C PRO A 109 10.11 8.49 -24.51
N PRO A 110 9.15 8.46 -25.45
CA PRO A 110 9.06 7.44 -26.50
C PRO A 110 10.19 7.40 -27.52
N ASN A 111 11.27 8.18 -27.37
CA ASN A 111 12.37 8.23 -28.31
C ASN A 111 13.62 8.75 -27.61
N GLN A 112 14.36 7.86 -26.95
CA GLN A 112 15.82 7.91 -26.91
C GLN A 112 16.30 6.46 -26.82
N ASP A 113 16.17 5.76 -27.95
CA ASP A 113 16.98 4.57 -28.18
C ASP A 113 18.44 5.00 -28.14
N PRO A 114 19.30 4.48 -27.23
CA PRO A 114 20.70 4.40 -27.57
C PRO A 114 20.74 3.52 -28.81
N GLU A 115 21.21 4.09 -29.92
CA GLU A 115 21.33 3.47 -31.23
C GLU A 115 21.58 1.96 -31.07
N ARG A 116 20.66 1.13 -31.58
CA ARG A 116 21.01 -0.27 -31.83
C ARG A 116 22.28 -0.23 -32.66
N PRO A 117 23.37 -0.90 -32.28
CA PRO A 117 24.46 -1.10 -33.21
C PRO A 117 23.85 -1.83 -34.39
N VAL A 118 23.83 -1.15 -35.54
CA VAL A 118 23.45 -1.76 -36.80
C VAL A 118 24.38 -2.96 -36.97
N THR A 119 23.77 -4.13 -37.12
CA THR A 119 24.38 -5.40 -37.54
C THR A 119 25.82 -5.28 -38.02
N GLY A 120 26.77 -5.81 -37.25
CA GLY A 120 28.14 -6.06 -37.72
C GLY A 120 29.28 -5.83 -36.72
N GLU A 121 29.09 -5.07 -35.64
CA GLU A 121 30.18 -4.79 -34.70
C GLU A 121 30.08 -5.60 -33.40
N ALA A 122 31.23 -6.12 -32.96
CA ALA A 122 31.37 -6.97 -31.79
C ALA A 122 30.86 -6.24 -30.54
N VAL A 123 29.90 -6.87 -29.86
CA VAL A 123 29.34 -6.39 -28.59
C VAL A 123 30.46 -6.11 -27.59
N ASP A 124 30.52 -4.90 -27.05
CA ASP A 124 31.51 -4.50 -26.04
C ASP A 124 31.57 -5.56 -24.91
N PRO A 125 32.76 -6.12 -24.60
CA PRO A 125 32.93 -7.10 -23.54
C PRO A 125 32.41 -6.64 -22.17
N ALA A 126 32.41 -5.34 -21.88
CA ALA A 126 31.85 -4.80 -20.64
C ALA A 126 30.33 -4.94 -20.59
N PHE A 127 29.65 -4.72 -21.72
CA PHE A 127 28.21 -4.92 -21.87
C PHE A 127 27.87 -6.41 -21.74
N ALA A 128 28.57 -7.30 -22.43
CA ALA A 128 28.34 -8.75 -22.35
C ALA A 128 28.48 -9.31 -20.91
N ARG A 129 29.47 -8.83 -20.15
CA ARG A 129 29.68 -9.23 -18.73
C ARG A 129 28.53 -8.79 -17.83
N HIS A 130 27.96 -7.61 -18.08
CA HIS A 130 26.83 -7.11 -17.32
C HIS A 130 25.58 -8.00 -17.52
N TYR A 131 25.34 -8.47 -18.75
CA TYR A 131 24.21 -9.37 -19.06
C TYR A 131 24.43 -10.81 -18.60
N ALA A 132 25.65 -11.33 -18.66
CA ALA A 132 26.00 -12.66 -18.16
C ALA A 132 25.69 -12.82 -16.66
N LYS A 133 25.75 -11.72 -15.89
CA LYS A 133 25.37 -11.69 -14.46
C LYS A 133 23.90 -12.02 -14.22
N TRP A 134 23.01 -11.81 -15.19
CA TRP A 134 21.57 -12.05 -15.04
C TRP A 134 21.08 -13.24 -15.86
N ALA A 135 21.97 -13.88 -16.63
CA ALA A 135 21.64 -14.97 -17.55
C ALA A 135 21.24 -16.29 -16.85
N HIS A 136 21.54 -16.42 -15.55
CA HIS A 136 21.20 -17.59 -14.74
C HIS A 136 19.92 -17.40 -13.91
N ILE A 137 19.31 -16.21 -13.96
CA ILE A 137 18.10 -15.90 -13.20
C ILE A 137 16.91 -16.26 -14.07
N ASP A 138 16.02 -17.09 -13.53
CA ASP A 138 14.73 -17.44 -14.13
C ASP A 138 14.04 -16.17 -14.69
N PRO A 139 13.56 -16.18 -15.95
CA PRO A 139 13.00 -15.00 -16.59
C PRO A 139 11.90 -14.31 -15.76
N PHE A 140 11.13 -15.07 -14.99
CA PHE A 140 10.07 -14.57 -14.12
C PHE A 140 10.60 -14.03 -12.78
N GLU A 141 11.62 -14.63 -12.17
CA GLU A 141 12.32 -14.01 -11.03
C GLU A 141 13.00 -12.69 -11.41
N ARG A 142 13.57 -12.62 -12.62
CA ARG A 142 14.12 -11.39 -13.20
C ARG A 142 13.05 -10.30 -13.39
N TRP A 143 11.86 -10.71 -13.84
CA TRP A 143 10.71 -9.83 -14.02
C TRP A 143 10.18 -9.31 -12.66
N LYS A 144 10.06 -10.18 -11.65
CA LYS A 144 9.65 -9.85 -10.28
C LYS A 144 10.61 -8.87 -9.60
N LEU A 145 11.92 -9.07 -9.78
CA LEU A 145 12.96 -8.15 -9.30
C LEU A 145 12.87 -6.77 -9.99
N GLY A 146 12.56 -6.72 -11.28
CA GLY A 146 12.40 -5.48 -12.05
C GLY A 146 11.17 -4.64 -11.67
N MET A 147 10.12 -5.27 -11.15
CA MET A 147 8.90 -4.58 -10.71
C MET A 147 8.99 -3.96 -9.31
N ASN A 148 9.87 -4.51 -8.45
CA ASN A 148 10.07 -4.06 -7.08
C ASN A 148 11.33 -3.19 -6.88
N ALA A 149 12.22 -3.09 -7.87
CA ALA A 149 13.42 -2.25 -7.80
C ALA A 149 13.15 -0.78 -8.22
N PRO A 150 13.87 0.22 -7.67
CA PRO A 150 13.94 1.55 -8.28
C PRO A 150 14.55 1.41 -9.68
N TRP A 151 13.77 1.77 -10.70
CA TRP A 151 14.08 1.66 -12.13
C TRP A 151 15.55 1.96 -12.48
N HIS A 152 16.39 0.93 -12.54
CA HIS A 152 17.75 1.03 -13.06
C HIS A 152 18.03 -0.14 -14.00
N HIS A 153 18.20 0.24 -15.28
CA HIS A 153 18.82 -0.47 -16.40
C HIS A 153 18.05 -1.63 -17.07
N GLY A 154 17.78 -1.43 -18.37
CA GLY A 154 18.04 -2.45 -19.38
C GLY A 154 16.86 -2.84 -20.28
N HIS A 155 15.63 -2.76 -19.80
CA HIS A 155 14.46 -3.25 -20.54
C HIS A 155 13.47 -2.14 -20.84
N ARG A 156 13.52 -1.64 -22.09
CA ARG A 156 12.63 -0.63 -22.66
C ARG A 156 11.23 -1.20 -22.81
N PHE A 157 10.32 -0.94 -21.87
CA PHE A 157 8.91 -1.25 -22.04
C PHE A 157 8.04 -0.05 -21.67
N SER A 158 7.48 0.61 -22.68
CA SER A 158 6.53 1.70 -22.51
C SER A 158 5.14 1.11 -22.20
N CYS A 159 4.52 1.48 -21.08
CA CYS A 159 3.12 1.15 -20.81
C CYS A 159 2.23 1.99 -21.74
N LYS A 160 1.92 1.46 -22.92
CA LYS A 160 1.17 2.16 -23.97
C LYS A 160 -0.24 2.58 -23.53
N ASN A 161 -0.85 1.88 -22.57
CA ASN A 161 -2.20 2.15 -22.08
C ASN A 161 -2.25 2.18 -20.54
N SER A 162 -2.41 3.37 -19.96
CA SER A 162 -2.72 3.57 -18.53
C SER A 162 -4.19 4.01 -18.40
N ARG A 163 -4.97 3.28 -17.62
CA ARG A 163 -6.39 3.58 -17.35
C ARG A 163 -6.57 3.68 -15.83
N SER A 164 -7.31 4.68 -15.36
CA SER A 164 -7.57 4.86 -13.93
C SER A 164 -9.04 5.21 -13.71
N ALA A 165 -9.70 4.47 -12.81
CA ALA A 165 -11.07 4.74 -12.39
C ALA A 165 -11.13 4.80 -10.86
N LEU A 166 -11.55 5.94 -10.30
CA LEU A 166 -11.70 6.09 -8.84
C LEU A 166 -12.93 5.32 -8.32
N ILE A 167 -14.03 5.35 -9.08
CA ILE A 167 -15.32 4.75 -8.74
C ILE A 167 -15.96 4.25 -10.05
N GLY A 168 -16.38 2.98 -10.08
CA GLY A 168 -17.10 2.37 -11.20
C GLY A 168 -16.47 1.05 -11.66
N ASP A 169 -17.30 0.19 -12.25
CA ASP A 169 -16.88 -1.13 -12.73
C ASP A 169 -16.10 -1.04 -14.04
N PHE A 170 -15.03 -1.83 -14.15
CA PHE A 170 -14.20 -1.90 -15.34
C PHE A 170 -14.35 -3.26 -16.01
N HIS A 171 -15.07 -3.29 -17.13
CA HIS A 171 -15.30 -4.52 -17.89
C HIS A 171 -14.57 -4.46 -19.25
N LEU A 172 -13.55 -5.29 -19.42
CA LEU A 172 -12.95 -5.61 -20.71
C LEU A 172 -13.50 -6.94 -21.23
N THR A 173 -14.83 -7.00 -21.36
CA THR A 173 -15.57 -8.19 -21.80
C THR A 173 -16.23 -8.00 -23.16
N SER A 174 -16.09 -6.83 -23.80
CA SER A 174 -16.72 -6.53 -25.10
C SER A 174 -15.68 -6.02 -26.11
N GLY A 175 -15.72 -6.54 -27.34
CA GLY A 175 -14.77 -6.19 -28.41
C GLY A 175 -13.39 -6.82 -28.23
N ARG A 176 -12.60 -6.88 -29.31
CA ARG A 176 -11.18 -7.26 -29.23
C ARG A 176 -10.37 -6.04 -28.77
N PHE A 177 -9.39 -6.25 -27.91
CA PHE A 177 -8.51 -5.18 -27.43
C PHE A 177 -7.05 -5.54 -27.63
N GLU A 178 -6.22 -4.54 -27.91
CA GLU A 178 -4.78 -4.73 -28.02
C GLU A 178 -4.17 -4.89 -26.64
N LEU A 179 -3.49 -6.01 -26.42
CA LEU A 179 -2.80 -6.30 -25.18
C LEU A 179 -1.29 -6.17 -25.37
N THR A 180 -0.76 -5.11 -24.78
CA THR A 180 0.68 -4.83 -24.67
C THR A 180 1.01 -4.80 -23.18
N ARG A 181 1.44 -3.65 -22.64
CA ARG A 181 1.49 -3.41 -21.20
C ARG A 181 0.34 -2.50 -20.76
N MET A 182 -0.45 -2.99 -19.81
CA MET A 182 -1.61 -2.29 -19.27
C MET A 182 -1.43 -2.08 -17.76
N PHE A 183 -1.68 -0.86 -17.30
CA PHE A 183 -1.79 -0.55 -15.87
C PHE A 183 -3.22 -0.11 -15.57
N ILE A 184 -3.87 -0.83 -14.66
CA ILE A 184 -5.23 -0.58 -14.19
C ILE A 184 -5.12 -0.21 -12.71
N TRP A 185 -5.49 1.01 -12.38
CA TRP A 185 -5.73 1.41 -11.00
C TRP A 185 -7.21 1.61 -10.79
N HIS A 186 -7.76 0.93 -9.79
CA HIS A 186 -9.15 1.08 -9.39
C HIS A 186 -9.27 1.32 -7.88
N GLY A 187 -10.20 2.18 -7.48
CA GLY A 187 -10.51 2.45 -6.08
C GLY A 187 -11.59 1.50 -5.54
N ILE A 188 -12.84 1.79 -5.91
CA ILE A 188 -14.02 1.02 -5.47
C ILE A 188 -14.80 0.53 -6.71
N GLY A 189 -15.17 -0.75 -6.72
CA GLY A 189 -15.91 -1.39 -7.83
C GLY A 189 -15.27 -2.70 -8.29
N ASN A 190 -15.81 -3.29 -9.35
CA ASN A 190 -15.37 -4.59 -9.85
C ASN A 190 -14.54 -4.45 -11.13
N VAL A 191 -13.57 -5.35 -11.31
CA VAL A 191 -12.73 -5.44 -12.51
C VAL A 191 -12.93 -6.81 -13.14
N VAL A 192 -13.45 -6.85 -14.35
CA VAL A 192 -13.62 -8.09 -15.12
C VAL A 192 -12.85 -7.99 -16.43
N ILE A 193 -11.87 -8.87 -16.61
CA ILE A 193 -11.02 -8.89 -17.81
C ILE A 193 -11.14 -10.25 -18.49
N ASP A 194 -11.43 -10.25 -19.78
CA ASP A 194 -11.48 -11.45 -20.61
C ASP A 194 -10.28 -11.49 -21.57
N LEU A 195 -9.25 -12.29 -21.24
CA LEU A 195 -8.04 -12.40 -22.06
C LEU A 195 -8.28 -13.18 -23.36
N SER A 196 -9.40 -13.91 -23.52
CA SER A 196 -9.73 -14.55 -24.81
C SER A 196 -9.95 -13.53 -25.94
N ARG A 197 -10.21 -12.28 -25.58
CA ARG A 197 -10.42 -11.15 -26.49
C ARG A 197 -9.18 -10.31 -26.72
N ALA A 198 -8.08 -10.62 -26.01
CA ALA A 198 -6.83 -9.90 -26.11
C ALA A 198 -6.10 -10.26 -27.42
N VAL A 199 -5.67 -9.24 -28.15
CA VAL A 199 -4.76 -9.38 -29.28
C VAL A 199 -3.36 -9.00 -28.82
N ILE A 200 -2.53 -10.01 -28.58
CA ILE A 200 -1.16 -9.84 -28.11
C ILE A 200 -0.26 -9.48 -29.29
N GLN A 201 0.26 -8.24 -29.29
CA GLN A 201 1.12 -7.71 -30.36
C GLN A 201 2.61 -7.95 -30.12
N GLU A 202 3.04 -7.98 -28.87
CA GLU A 202 4.44 -8.19 -28.47
C GLU A 202 4.68 -9.65 -28.06
N GLU A 203 5.94 -10.05 -27.93
CA GLU A 203 6.30 -11.39 -27.43
C GLU A 203 5.88 -11.59 -25.96
N GLU A 204 5.85 -10.51 -25.18
CA GLU A 204 5.45 -10.51 -23.78
C GLU A 204 4.49 -9.34 -23.49
N ALA A 205 3.29 -9.67 -23.03
CA ALA A 205 2.32 -8.70 -22.54
C ALA A 205 2.24 -8.72 -21.01
N ALA A 206 1.94 -7.58 -20.40
CA ALA A 206 1.86 -7.46 -18.94
C ALA A 206 0.66 -6.64 -18.49
N ILE A 207 -0.10 -7.16 -17.52
CA ILE A 207 -1.21 -6.44 -16.90
C ILE A 207 -0.90 -6.28 -15.41
N ILE A 208 -0.92 -5.03 -14.96
CA ILE A 208 -0.75 -4.69 -13.55
C ILE A 208 -2.06 -4.07 -13.07
N ILE A 209 -2.68 -4.69 -12.07
CA ILE A 209 -3.95 -4.28 -11.50
C ILE A 209 -3.73 -3.91 -10.03
N LYS A 210 -4.07 -2.69 -9.65
CA LYS A 210 -4.03 -2.23 -8.25
C LYS A 210 -5.42 -1.76 -7.84
N GLY A 211 -6.02 -2.48 -6.90
CA GLY A 211 -7.34 -2.23 -6.34
C GLY A 211 -7.31 -1.86 -4.86
N TRP A 212 -8.32 -1.14 -4.39
CA TRP A 212 -8.58 -0.99 -2.95
C TRP A 212 -9.70 -1.91 -2.50
N VAL A 213 -10.92 -1.71 -2.98
CA VAL A 213 -12.11 -2.43 -2.50
C VAL A 213 -12.96 -2.93 -3.66
N GLY A 214 -13.20 -4.24 -3.73
CA GLY A 214 -14.10 -4.87 -4.71
C GLY A 214 -13.52 -6.16 -5.26
N ASP A 215 -14.10 -6.67 -6.35
CA ASP A 215 -13.73 -7.98 -6.88
C ASP A 215 -12.96 -7.87 -8.20
N ILE A 216 -11.93 -8.69 -8.36
CA ILE A 216 -11.14 -8.76 -9.59
C ILE A 216 -11.29 -10.16 -10.17
N THR A 217 -11.96 -10.26 -11.32
CA THR A 217 -12.08 -11.51 -12.08
C THR A 217 -11.30 -11.44 -13.39
N VAL A 218 -10.39 -12.36 -13.60
CA VAL A 218 -9.66 -12.49 -14.86
C VAL A 218 -9.92 -13.86 -15.47
N TYR A 219 -10.45 -13.85 -16.70
CA TYR A 219 -10.63 -15.05 -17.51
C TYR A 219 -9.42 -15.23 -18.42
N VAL A 220 -8.76 -16.37 -18.31
CA VAL A 220 -7.60 -16.74 -19.11
C VAL A 220 -7.97 -17.87 -20.05
N PRO A 221 -7.80 -17.76 -21.38
CA PRO A 221 -8.05 -18.88 -22.26
C PRO A 221 -7.00 -19.99 -22.04
N VAL A 222 -7.43 -21.25 -22.11
CA VAL A 222 -6.58 -22.43 -21.79
C VAL A 222 -5.30 -22.55 -22.63
N ASP A 223 -5.29 -21.98 -23.82
CA ASP A 223 -4.17 -22.00 -24.77
C ASP A 223 -3.20 -20.81 -24.59
N LEU A 224 -3.47 -19.90 -23.65
CA LEU A 224 -2.61 -18.74 -23.39
C LEU A 224 -1.63 -19.02 -22.24
N PRO A 225 -0.32 -19.05 -22.51
CA PRO A 225 0.70 -19.16 -21.48
C PRO A 225 0.70 -17.92 -20.58
N VAL A 226 0.50 -18.14 -19.28
CA VAL A 226 0.30 -17.07 -18.30
C VAL A 226 1.11 -17.30 -17.03
N ALA A 227 1.64 -16.21 -16.48
CA ALA A 227 2.20 -16.17 -15.15
C ALA A 227 1.39 -15.18 -14.30
N VAL A 228 1.00 -15.59 -13.10
CA VAL A 228 0.09 -14.84 -12.22
C VAL A 228 0.74 -14.67 -10.87
N GLU A 229 0.89 -13.42 -10.48
CA GLU A 229 1.24 -13.01 -9.13
C GLU A 229 0.09 -12.19 -8.57
N ALA A 230 -0.54 -12.70 -7.52
CA ALA A 230 -1.71 -12.08 -6.92
C ALA A 230 -1.56 -11.98 -5.41
N GLU A 231 -1.95 -10.84 -4.86
CA GLU A 231 -1.94 -10.56 -3.42
C GLU A 231 -3.25 -9.88 -2.99
N VAL A 232 -3.76 -10.32 -1.84
CA VAL A 232 -4.91 -9.69 -1.18
C VAL A 232 -4.62 -9.50 0.30
N ASN A 233 -4.81 -8.29 0.82
CA ASN A 233 -4.58 -8.04 2.23
C ASN A 233 -5.71 -8.55 3.12
N VAL A 234 -6.97 -8.49 2.67
CA VAL A 234 -8.13 -9.02 3.40
C VAL A 234 -9.17 -9.52 2.40
N GLY A 235 -9.44 -10.83 2.37
CA GLY A 235 -10.45 -11.43 1.49
C GLY A 235 -10.01 -12.77 0.94
N ASP A 236 -10.62 -13.19 -0.17
CA ASP A 236 -10.35 -14.49 -0.79
C ASP A 236 -9.55 -14.36 -2.09
N LEU A 237 -8.63 -15.30 -2.30
CA LEU A 237 -7.75 -15.36 -3.46
C LEU A 237 -7.84 -16.75 -4.08
N ALA A 238 -8.41 -16.82 -5.28
CA ALA A 238 -8.52 -18.02 -6.09
C ALA A 238 -7.74 -17.85 -7.40
N VAL A 239 -6.72 -18.67 -7.63
CA VAL A 239 -5.95 -18.66 -8.88
C VAL A 239 -5.84 -20.09 -9.42
N PHE A 240 -6.44 -20.34 -10.58
CA PHE A 240 -6.45 -21.65 -11.25
C PHE A 240 -6.81 -22.81 -10.31
N GLY A 241 -7.84 -22.61 -9.49
CA GLY A 241 -8.31 -23.60 -8.51
C GLY A 241 -7.56 -23.61 -7.17
N HIS A 242 -6.48 -22.86 -7.01
CA HIS A 242 -5.81 -22.67 -5.72
C HIS A 242 -6.50 -21.55 -4.94
N HIS A 243 -7.28 -21.92 -3.93
CA HIS A 243 -8.03 -20.99 -3.09
C HIS A 243 -7.32 -20.73 -1.75
N GLN A 244 -7.18 -19.47 -1.38
CA GLN A 244 -6.65 -19.01 -0.09
C GLN A 244 -7.47 -17.83 0.42
N GLY A 245 -8.09 -17.99 1.59
CA GLY A 245 -8.84 -16.91 2.25
C GLY A 245 -8.13 -16.33 3.47
N GLY A 246 -8.45 -15.08 3.82
CA GLY A 246 -8.06 -14.46 5.09
C GLY A 246 -7.21 -13.19 4.93
N LEU A 247 -6.21 -13.01 5.80
CA LEU A 247 -5.41 -11.79 5.88
C LEU A 247 -4.04 -11.96 5.22
N ASN A 248 -3.62 -11.04 4.35
CA ASN A 248 -2.31 -11.00 3.69
C ASN A 248 -2.00 -12.33 2.98
N ARG A 249 -2.78 -12.63 1.95
CA ARG A 249 -2.65 -13.82 1.12
C ARG A 249 -1.87 -13.47 -0.15
N HIS A 250 -1.10 -14.44 -0.64
CA HIS A 250 -0.26 -14.29 -1.82
C HIS A 250 -0.19 -15.61 -2.58
N VAL A 251 -0.37 -15.56 -3.89
CA VAL A 251 -0.24 -16.70 -4.80
C VAL A 251 0.63 -16.30 -5.98
N SER A 252 1.58 -17.17 -6.31
CA SER A 252 2.46 -17.05 -7.47
C SER A 252 2.37 -18.37 -8.24
N LEU A 253 1.71 -18.34 -9.40
CA LEU A 253 1.51 -19.50 -10.27
C LEU A 253 1.93 -19.19 -11.69
N ARG A 254 2.37 -20.22 -12.41
CA ARG A 254 2.87 -20.11 -13.78
C ARG A 254 2.41 -21.35 -14.57
N SER A 255 2.01 -21.15 -15.81
CA SER A 255 1.74 -22.26 -16.74
C SER A 255 3.05 -22.92 -17.20
N ASP A 256 3.04 -24.24 -17.42
CA ASP A 256 4.23 -25.00 -17.84
C ASP A 256 4.85 -24.48 -19.15
N SER A 257 4.01 -24.04 -20.09
CA SER A 257 4.45 -23.53 -21.40
C SER A 257 4.95 -22.08 -21.37
N PHE A 258 4.97 -21.43 -20.21
CA PHE A 258 5.24 -19.98 -20.11
C PHE A 258 6.63 -19.58 -20.61
N ASP A 259 7.66 -20.39 -20.32
CA ASP A 259 9.04 -20.03 -20.62
C ASP A 259 9.41 -20.23 -22.09
N GLU A 260 8.77 -21.19 -22.77
CA GLU A 260 9.02 -21.56 -24.17
C GLU A 260 8.09 -20.82 -25.15
N ALA A 261 7.06 -20.15 -24.65
CA ALA A 261 6.04 -19.51 -25.47
C ALA A 261 6.55 -18.24 -26.19
N ALA A 262 6.28 -18.17 -27.49
CA ALA A 262 6.55 -16.97 -28.31
C ALA A 262 5.64 -15.78 -27.96
N LYS A 263 4.45 -16.05 -27.39
CA LYS A 263 3.53 -15.04 -26.88
C LYS A 263 3.06 -15.46 -25.49
N LYS A 264 3.26 -14.60 -24.51
CA LYS A 264 2.91 -14.86 -23.10
C LYS A 264 2.39 -13.63 -22.39
N VAL A 265 1.63 -13.85 -21.32
CA VAL A 265 1.03 -12.78 -20.51
C VAL A 265 1.43 -12.91 -19.06
N THR A 266 1.86 -11.81 -18.44
CA THR A 266 2.08 -11.74 -17.01
C THR A 266 1.03 -10.88 -16.32
N LEU A 267 0.43 -11.39 -15.25
CA LEU A 267 -0.57 -10.72 -14.43
C LEU A 267 0.02 -10.41 -13.05
N ASN A 268 -0.02 -9.15 -12.66
CA ASN A 268 0.29 -8.71 -11.29
C ASN A 268 -0.95 -8.04 -10.69
N ILE A 269 -1.53 -8.63 -9.65
CA ILE A 269 -2.81 -8.18 -9.08
C ILE A 269 -2.61 -7.92 -7.59
N SER A 270 -2.85 -6.69 -7.15
CA SER A 270 -2.82 -6.31 -5.74
C SER A 270 -4.17 -5.73 -5.32
N LEU A 271 -4.80 -6.31 -4.31
CA LEU A 271 -6.07 -5.82 -3.74
C LEU A 271 -5.97 -5.64 -2.23
N LEU A 272 -6.49 -4.53 -1.70
CA LEU A 272 -6.51 -4.32 -0.25
C LEU A 272 -7.63 -5.12 0.43
N LEU A 273 -8.85 -5.08 -0.10
CA LEU A 273 -10.06 -5.70 0.46
C LEU A 273 -10.96 -6.24 -0.65
N GLY A 274 -11.41 -7.49 -0.55
CA GLY A 274 -12.31 -8.14 -1.50
C GLY A 274 -11.70 -9.39 -2.12
N ASP A 275 -12.23 -9.84 -3.26
CA ASP A 275 -11.87 -11.15 -3.79
C ASP A 275 -11.14 -11.07 -5.14
N ILE A 276 -10.15 -11.95 -5.33
CA ILE A 276 -9.44 -12.12 -6.60
C ILE A 276 -9.72 -13.52 -7.13
N ASP A 277 -10.31 -13.62 -8.33
CA ASP A 277 -10.56 -14.88 -9.03
C ASP A 277 -9.91 -14.87 -10.41
N VAL A 278 -8.93 -15.75 -10.61
CA VAL A 278 -8.28 -15.99 -11.90
C VAL A 278 -8.58 -17.41 -12.32
N LYS A 279 -9.31 -17.55 -13.42
CA LYS A 279 -9.80 -18.86 -13.89
C LYS A 279 -9.63 -19.05 -15.39
N TYR A 280 -9.52 -20.32 -15.78
CA TYR A 280 -9.49 -20.69 -17.17
C TYR A 280 -10.89 -20.62 -17.79
N ILE A 281 -10.95 -20.27 -19.08
CA ILE A 281 -12.15 -20.32 -19.93
C ILE A 281 -11.90 -21.16 -21.18
#